data_AF-A0A1G8HQI5-F1
#
_entry.id   AF-A0A1G8HQI5-F1
#
_cell.length_a   1.000
_cell.length_b   1.000
_cell.length_c   1.000
_cell.angle_alpha   90.00
_cell.angle_beta   90.00
_cell.angle_gamma   90.00
#
_symmetry.space_group_name_H-M   'P 1'
#
loop_
_entity.id
_entity.type
_entity.pdbx_description
1 polymer ?
#
loop_
_entity_poly.entity_id
_entity_poly.type
_entity_poly.pdbx_seq_one_letter_code
_entity_poly.pdbx_strand_id
1 'polypeptide(L)'
;MCNDHAGIGTPGATSAAPGSPVNRRLVLGGAVAAAVGGLSLLGAGPAAAATSQNGWPASTSLPLSTLTVGAVTFPQGVRSGAPHTILGYVARRFNSEVEALRKGECWGYNFRKISGSTSYSNHASGTAIDVNAPEHFLGASGTFSAAQVRAIRSILSACDGVVRWGGDYSNRKDEMHFELVRGPGDPAVAALARKLGGGSSTPPPAPSGPTWRVVRRGKQGYYVTALQRLLRQHGRPLTIDGVFGSGTEAQVVAFQKSRGLAADGVVGVKTWTALQVTRRDGGKGQAVFGLQHCASVKGFRTAQDGLFGPKTKTAIVSFQRSRGLVADGVVGPRTWAALVA
;
A
#
# COMPACT_ATOMS: atom_id res chain seq x y z
N MET A 1 11.02 -25.23 -32.65
CA MET A 1 11.62 -24.90 -33.95
C MET A 1 12.64 -23.81 -33.66
N CYS A 2 13.84 -24.22 -33.20
CA CYS A 2 15.09 -24.36 -33.99
C CYS A 2 15.81 -22.99 -34.06
N ASN A 3 17.08 -22.83 -33.68
CA ASN A 3 18.21 -23.75 -33.76
C ASN A 3 19.30 -23.50 -32.71
N ASP A 4 19.92 -24.60 -32.28
CA ASP A 4 21.26 -24.73 -31.69
C ASP A 4 22.35 -24.69 -32.79
N HIS A 5 23.60 -24.39 -32.39
CA HIS A 5 24.88 -25.08 -32.74
C HIS A 5 26.04 -24.28 -32.12
N ALA A 6 26.76 -24.78 -31.10
CA ALA A 6 27.75 -25.87 -31.06
C ALA A 6 29.19 -25.43 -31.45
N GLY A 7 30.16 -25.74 -30.57
CA GLY A 7 31.60 -25.56 -30.84
C GLY A 7 32.49 -25.75 -29.60
N ILE A 8 32.79 -27.01 -29.26
CA ILE A 8 33.76 -27.44 -28.24
C ILE A 8 35.15 -27.60 -28.89
N GLY A 9 36.22 -27.24 -28.19
CA GLY A 9 37.59 -27.60 -28.55
C GLY A 9 38.64 -27.22 -27.48
N THR A 10 39.14 -28.21 -26.76
CA THR A 10 40.42 -28.26 -26.01
C THR A 10 40.95 -29.71 -26.16
N PRO A 11 42.17 -30.13 -25.77
CA PRO A 11 43.27 -29.40 -25.09
C PRO A 11 44.68 -29.71 -25.66
N GLY A 12 45.72 -29.08 -25.10
CA GLY A 12 47.13 -29.48 -25.28
C GLY A 12 47.99 -29.02 -24.10
N ALA A 13 48.74 -29.94 -23.50
CA ALA A 13 49.46 -29.79 -22.24
C ALA A 13 51.00 -29.89 -22.42
N THR A 14 51.72 -29.61 -21.31
CA THR A 14 53.14 -29.88 -20.99
C THR A 14 54.16 -28.83 -21.52
N SER A 15 55.25 -28.42 -20.85
CA SER A 15 56.06 -29.00 -19.76
C SER A 15 57.03 -27.97 -19.12
N ALA A 16 57.31 -28.17 -17.83
CA ALA A 16 58.63 -28.19 -17.16
C ALA A 16 59.51 -26.92 -16.92
N ALA A 17 59.92 -26.76 -15.65
CA ALA A 17 61.01 -25.92 -15.08
C ALA A 17 62.39 -26.63 -15.25
N PRO A 18 63.58 -26.21 -14.71
CA PRO A 18 63.87 -25.45 -13.45
C PRO A 18 65.13 -24.51 -13.46
N GLY A 19 65.47 -23.91 -12.30
CA GLY A 19 66.86 -23.45 -12.01
C GLY A 19 67.02 -22.35 -10.94
N SER A 20 67.55 -22.71 -9.77
CA SER A 20 68.18 -21.82 -8.75
C SER A 20 69.71 -21.99 -8.77
N PRO A 21 70.55 -21.07 -8.22
CA PRO A 21 71.08 -21.23 -6.84
C PRO A 21 71.39 -19.89 -6.07
N VAL A 22 71.14 -19.76 -4.75
CA VAL A 22 71.94 -20.00 -3.50
C VAL A 22 73.13 -19.05 -3.20
N ASN A 23 73.11 -18.44 -1.99
CA ASN A 23 74.26 -18.22 -1.07
C ASN A 23 73.74 -18.05 0.38
N ARG A 24 73.96 -19.03 1.31
CA ARG A 24 74.98 -19.12 2.40
C ARG A 24 74.97 -17.95 3.41
N ARG A 25 75.07 -18.07 4.74
CA ARG A 25 75.09 -19.16 5.76
C ARG A 25 75.24 -18.41 7.12
N LEU A 26 74.52 -18.76 8.19
CA LEU A 26 75.07 -18.86 9.56
C LEU A 26 74.09 -19.58 10.51
N VAL A 27 74.65 -20.41 11.39
CA VAL A 27 74.00 -21.38 12.29
C VAL A 27 74.18 -20.96 13.74
N LEU A 28 73.15 -21.18 14.58
CA LEU A 28 73.12 -21.61 16.00
C LEU A 28 71.72 -21.20 16.52
N GLY A 29 70.88 -21.98 17.20
CA GLY A 29 70.88 -23.31 17.78
C GLY A 29 69.70 -23.32 18.78
N GLY A 30 68.87 -24.36 18.81
CA GLY A 30 67.89 -24.58 19.89
C GLY A 30 66.43 -24.82 19.48
N ALA A 31 65.92 -25.98 19.91
CA ALA A 31 64.52 -26.39 20.03
C ALA A 31 63.71 -26.61 18.72
N VAL A 32 63.55 -27.89 18.36
CA VAL A 32 62.50 -28.36 17.46
C VAL A 32 61.19 -28.37 18.24
N ALA A 33 60.35 -27.35 18.04
CA ALA A 33 58.92 -27.43 18.30
C ALA A 33 58.22 -27.77 16.97
N ALA A 34 57.52 -28.90 16.91
CA ALA A 34 56.68 -29.26 15.78
C ALA A 34 55.51 -28.28 15.69
N ALA A 35 55.65 -27.21 14.91
CA ALA A 35 54.54 -26.36 14.52
C ALA A 35 53.70 -27.12 13.50
N VAL A 36 52.60 -27.71 13.97
CA VAL A 36 51.52 -28.17 13.09
C VAL A 36 50.97 -26.91 12.43
N GLY A 37 51.36 -26.69 11.17
CA GLY A 37 50.81 -25.63 10.32
C GLY A 37 49.35 -25.94 10.04
N GLY A 38 48.48 -25.60 11.00
CA GLY A 38 47.05 -25.51 10.77
C GLY A 38 46.82 -24.38 9.79
N LEU A 39 46.59 -24.73 8.53
CA LEU A 39 46.01 -23.82 7.55
C LEU A 39 44.64 -23.42 8.13
N SER A 40 44.60 -22.29 8.84
CA SER A 40 43.34 -21.69 9.23
C SER A 40 42.65 -21.27 7.94
N LEU A 41 41.77 -22.12 7.44
CA LEU A 41 40.69 -21.70 6.57
C LEU A 41 39.95 -20.62 7.36
N LEU A 42 40.27 -19.36 7.09
CA LEU A 42 39.39 -18.25 7.39
C LEU A 42 38.08 -18.57 6.67
N GLY A 43 37.17 -19.20 7.39
CA GLY A 43 35.82 -19.43 6.91
C GLY A 43 35.30 -18.08 6.46
N ALA A 44 34.94 -17.97 5.18
CA ALA A 44 34.25 -16.79 4.68
C ALA A 44 33.07 -16.56 5.62
N GLY A 45 33.10 -15.47 6.39
CA GLY A 45 31.96 -15.06 7.20
C GLY A 45 30.73 -14.99 6.29
N PRO A 46 29.52 -15.25 6.80
CA PRO A 46 28.31 -15.21 6.00
C PRO A 46 28.30 -13.89 5.22
N ALA A 47 28.19 -13.98 3.89
CA ALA A 47 28.15 -12.81 3.03
C ALA A 47 27.09 -11.84 3.58
N ALA A 48 27.49 -10.60 3.86
CA ALA A 48 26.58 -9.60 4.41
C ALA A 48 25.32 -9.54 3.55
N ALA A 49 24.15 -9.75 4.16
CA ALA A 49 22.89 -9.75 3.45
C ALA A 49 22.74 -8.43 2.68
N ALA A 50 22.32 -8.51 1.42
CA ALA A 50 22.11 -7.33 0.59
C ALA A 50 21.11 -6.37 1.25
N THR A 51 21.42 -5.07 1.24
CA THR A 51 20.57 -4.03 1.81
C THR A 51 20.23 -2.98 0.76
N SER A 52 18.99 -2.46 0.82
CA SER A 52 18.56 -1.33 0.00
C SER A 52 19.05 0.01 0.56
N GLN A 53 18.86 1.09 -0.20
CA GLN A 53 19.29 2.46 0.19
C GLN A 53 18.83 2.88 1.58
N ASN A 54 17.65 2.44 2.02
CA ASN A 54 17.12 2.74 3.34
C ASN A 54 17.49 1.69 4.42
N GLY A 55 18.47 0.82 4.15
CA GLY A 55 19.01 -0.15 5.12
C GLY A 55 18.15 -1.39 5.35
N TRP A 56 17.05 -1.59 4.62
CA TRP A 56 16.24 -2.79 4.73
C TRP A 56 16.87 -3.97 3.98
N PRO A 57 16.72 -5.23 4.46
CA PRO A 57 17.17 -6.39 3.73
C PRO A 57 16.48 -6.49 2.37
N ALA A 58 17.29 -6.58 1.32
CA ALA A 58 16.90 -6.78 -0.07
C ALA A 58 17.29 -8.20 -0.50
N SER A 59 16.37 -8.93 -1.10
CA SER A 59 16.57 -10.31 -1.51
C SER A 59 15.50 -10.70 -2.53
N THR A 60 15.76 -11.74 -3.33
CA THR A 60 14.74 -12.39 -4.17
C THR A 60 13.66 -13.09 -3.34
N SER A 61 13.96 -13.39 -2.07
CA SER A 61 13.04 -14.04 -1.11
C SER A 61 12.81 -13.11 0.08
N LEU A 62 11.63 -12.50 0.11
CA LEU A 62 11.17 -11.58 1.16
C LEU A 62 9.76 -11.94 1.62
N PRO A 63 9.38 -11.60 2.86
CA PRO A 63 7.98 -11.63 3.26
C PRO A 63 7.23 -10.51 2.55
N LEU A 64 6.60 -10.84 1.41
CA LEU A 64 5.81 -9.91 0.60
C LEU A 64 4.32 -10.16 0.83
N SER A 65 3.54 -9.08 0.82
CA SER A 65 2.09 -9.13 0.83
C SER A 65 1.54 -8.32 -0.34
N THR A 66 0.54 -8.89 -1.02
CA THR A 66 -0.16 -8.21 -2.11
C THR A 66 -0.70 -6.86 -1.64
N LEU A 67 -0.43 -5.81 -2.41
CA LEU A 67 -1.01 -4.50 -2.19
C LEU A 67 -2.05 -4.23 -3.27
N THR A 68 -3.29 -4.02 -2.84
CA THR A 68 -4.43 -3.68 -3.70
C THR A 68 -5.16 -2.44 -3.20
N VAL A 69 -5.61 -1.63 -4.15
CA VAL A 69 -6.45 -0.45 -3.91
C VAL A 69 -7.60 -0.49 -4.93
N GLY A 70 -8.80 -0.79 -4.46
CA GLY A 70 -9.94 -1.05 -5.36
C GLY A 70 -9.64 -2.24 -6.28
N ALA A 71 -9.72 -2.02 -7.60
CA ALA A 71 -9.42 -3.01 -8.63
C ALA A 71 -7.95 -2.98 -9.11
N VAL A 72 -7.12 -2.09 -8.56
CA VAL A 72 -5.71 -1.94 -8.93
C VAL A 72 -4.84 -2.75 -7.98
N THR A 73 -3.92 -3.52 -8.57
CA THR A 73 -2.92 -4.32 -7.87
C THR A 73 -1.54 -3.77 -8.19
N PHE A 74 -0.69 -3.68 -7.17
CA PHE A 74 0.74 -3.43 -7.32
C PHE A 74 1.42 -4.79 -7.48
N PRO A 75 1.93 -5.16 -8.67
CA PRO A 75 2.52 -6.47 -8.91
C PRO A 75 3.62 -6.80 -7.90
N GLN A 76 3.69 -8.08 -7.50
CA GLN A 76 4.54 -8.61 -6.42
C GLN A 76 4.30 -8.01 -5.01
N GLY A 77 3.47 -6.98 -4.88
CA GLY A 77 3.11 -6.38 -3.61
C GLY A 77 4.26 -5.58 -2.98
N VAL A 78 4.24 -5.48 -1.66
CA VAL A 78 5.28 -4.79 -0.86
C VAL A 78 5.63 -5.64 0.36
N ARG A 79 6.71 -5.30 1.06
CA ARG A 79 7.12 -6.01 2.26
C ARG A 79 6.01 -6.01 3.30
N SER A 80 5.69 -7.19 3.83
CA SER A 80 4.67 -7.39 4.87
C SER A 80 4.96 -6.59 6.14
N GLY A 81 3.93 -6.38 6.96
CA GLY A 81 4.04 -5.66 8.23
C GLY A 81 3.99 -4.14 8.04
N ALA A 82 4.87 -3.41 8.74
CA ALA A 82 4.86 -1.94 8.74
C ALA A 82 4.95 -1.30 7.34
N PRO A 83 5.83 -1.75 6.42
CA PRO A 83 5.88 -1.19 5.06
C PRO A 83 4.56 -1.35 4.31
N HIS A 84 3.92 -2.53 4.38
CA HIS A 84 2.61 -2.75 3.76
C HIS A 84 1.53 -1.81 4.30
N THR A 85 1.44 -1.66 5.63
CA THR A 85 0.47 -0.76 6.26
C THR A 85 0.68 0.69 5.81
N ILE A 86 1.93 1.15 5.79
CA ILE A 86 2.30 2.53 5.48
C ILE A 86 2.15 2.82 3.99
N LEU A 87 2.75 2.01 3.11
CA LEU A 87 2.67 2.21 1.66
C LEU A 87 1.25 1.96 1.15
N GLY A 88 0.50 1.06 1.78
CA GLY A 88 -0.92 0.90 1.49
C GLY A 88 -1.76 2.11 1.88
N TYR A 89 -1.42 2.80 2.99
CA TYR A 89 -2.05 4.07 3.34
C TYR A 89 -1.75 5.14 2.29
N VAL A 90 -0.50 5.26 1.87
CA VAL A 90 -0.09 6.17 0.79
C VAL A 90 -0.86 5.87 -0.49
N ALA A 91 -0.88 4.62 -0.96
CA ALA A 91 -1.57 4.23 -2.19
C ALA A 91 -3.09 4.49 -2.14
N ARG A 92 -3.76 4.19 -1.02
CA ARG A 92 -5.20 4.45 -0.86
C ARG A 92 -5.52 5.94 -0.86
N ARG A 93 -4.72 6.75 -0.18
CA ARG A 93 -4.90 8.20 -0.18
C ARG A 93 -4.52 8.81 -1.51
N PHE A 94 -3.49 8.32 -2.19
CA PHE A 94 -3.17 8.76 -3.55
C PHE A 94 -4.37 8.52 -4.47
N ASN A 95 -4.88 7.28 -4.51
CA ASN A 95 -6.03 6.88 -5.33
C ASN A 95 -7.27 7.74 -5.11
N SER A 96 -7.49 8.15 -3.86
CA SER A 96 -8.68 8.89 -3.49
C SER A 96 -8.49 10.39 -3.55
N GLU A 97 -7.29 10.92 -3.31
CA GLU A 97 -7.01 12.34 -3.05
C GLU A 97 -6.21 13.05 -4.12
N VAL A 98 -5.32 12.34 -4.80
CA VAL A 98 -4.45 12.90 -5.84
C VAL A 98 -5.11 12.61 -7.19
N GLU A 99 -5.26 11.33 -7.53
CA GLU A 99 -5.95 10.87 -8.72
C GLU A 99 -6.20 9.36 -8.64
N ALA A 100 -7.08 8.85 -9.49
CA ALA A 100 -7.36 7.42 -9.53
C ALA A 100 -6.12 6.64 -9.98
N LEU A 101 -5.80 5.57 -9.27
CA LEU A 101 -4.78 4.61 -9.69
C LEU A 101 -5.25 3.85 -10.93
N ARG A 102 -4.31 3.58 -11.84
CA ARG A 102 -4.56 2.93 -13.12
C ARG A 102 -4.04 1.50 -13.11
N LYS A 103 -4.86 0.60 -13.66
CA LYS A 103 -4.56 -0.83 -13.69
C LYS A 103 -3.36 -1.09 -14.62
N GLY A 104 -2.35 -1.78 -14.12
CA GLY A 104 -1.14 -2.11 -14.90
C GLY A 104 -0.08 -1.01 -14.89
N GLU A 105 -0.31 0.11 -14.20
CA GLU A 105 0.59 1.26 -14.20
C GLU A 105 1.24 1.51 -12.83
N CYS A 106 0.95 0.68 -11.84
CA CYS A 106 1.48 0.81 -10.48
C CYS A 106 2.45 -0.35 -10.18
N TRP A 107 3.52 -0.08 -9.43
CA TRP A 107 4.59 -1.04 -9.19
C TRP A 107 4.96 -1.15 -7.71
N GLY A 108 5.22 -2.37 -7.24
CA GLY A 108 5.66 -2.68 -5.89
C GLY A 108 7.09 -3.23 -5.89
N TYR A 109 7.29 -4.38 -5.24
CA TYR A 109 8.57 -5.04 -5.13
C TYR A 109 9.19 -5.39 -6.50
N ASN A 110 10.49 -5.12 -6.63
CA ASN A 110 11.30 -5.52 -7.76
C ASN A 110 12.78 -5.60 -7.32
N PHE A 111 13.35 -6.82 -7.29
CA PHE A 111 14.73 -7.03 -6.85
C PHE A 111 15.73 -6.56 -7.91
N ARG A 112 16.22 -5.33 -7.76
CA ARG A 112 17.21 -4.73 -8.67
C ARG A 112 18.12 -3.73 -7.98
N LYS A 113 19.31 -3.55 -8.54
CA LYS A 113 20.16 -2.39 -8.26
C LYS A 113 19.61 -1.14 -8.93
N ILE A 114 19.94 0.02 -8.37
CA ILE A 114 19.69 1.29 -9.03
C ILE A 114 20.60 1.36 -10.26
N SER A 115 20.07 1.86 -11.39
CA SER A 115 20.86 1.98 -12.61
C SER A 115 22.10 2.83 -12.38
N GLY A 116 23.27 2.33 -12.76
CA GLY A 116 24.56 3.00 -12.54
C GLY A 116 25.09 2.97 -11.10
N SER A 117 24.51 2.16 -10.20
CA SER A 117 24.95 2.08 -8.80
C SER A 117 25.09 0.63 -8.34
N THR A 118 25.90 0.42 -7.31
CA THR A 118 26.05 -0.86 -6.61
C THR A 118 24.97 -1.08 -5.55
N SER A 119 24.24 -0.02 -5.16
CA SER A 119 23.18 -0.05 -4.15
C SER A 119 21.89 -0.65 -4.70
N TYR A 120 21.22 -1.46 -3.86
CA TYR A 120 19.88 -1.96 -4.17
C TYR A 120 18.82 -0.87 -4.00
N SER A 121 17.86 -0.84 -4.92
CA SER A 121 16.70 0.06 -4.84
C SER A 121 15.84 -0.27 -3.61
N ASN A 122 15.10 0.70 -3.08
CA ASN A 122 14.08 0.42 -2.06
C ASN A 122 12.92 -0.46 -2.58
N HIS A 123 12.71 -0.56 -3.90
CA HIS A 123 11.86 -1.60 -4.48
C HIS A 123 12.40 -3.02 -4.21
N ALA A 124 13.72 -3.19 -4.12
CA ALA A 124 14.35 -4.49 -3.91
C ALA A 124 14.20 -5.02 -2.48
N SER A 125 13.82 -4.17 -1.53
CA SER A 125 13.44 -4.55 -0.17
C SER A 125 11.92 -4.52 0.08
N GLY A 126 11.14 -4.18 -0.95
CA GLY A 126 9.68 -4.05 -0.87
C GLY A 126 9.23 -2.84 -0.04
N THR A 127 10.04 -1.79 0.05
CA THR A 127 9.79 -0.60 0.88
C THR A 127 9.53 0.67 0.05
N ALA A 128 9.20 0.50 -1.23
CA ALA A 128 8.80 1.55 -2.14
C ALA A 128 7.63 1.11 -3.03
N ILE A 129 6.92 2.08 -3.60
CA ILE A 129 5.89 1.91 -4.63
C ILE A 129 6.05 2.99 -5.70
N ASP A 130 5.66 2.65 -6.93
CA ASP A 130 5.41 3.62 -7.99
C ASP A 130 3.91 3.64 -8.32
N VAL A 131 3.34 4.82 -8.53
CA VAL A 131 1.93 5.03 -8.87
C VAL A 131 1.79 5.69 -10.24
N ASN A 132 0.91 5.15 -11.09
CA ASN A 132 0.60 5.67 -12.43
C ASN A 132 1.87 6.03 -13.24
N ALA A 133 2.83 5.10 -13.26
CA ALA A 133 4.17 5.30 -13.77
C ALA A 133 4.27 5.88 -15.19
N PRO A 134 3.41 5.51 -16.16
CA PRO A 134 3.46 6.11 -17.50
C PRO A 134 3.15 7.61 -17.54
N GLU A 135 2.33 8.12 -16.62
CA GLU A 135 1.93 9.53 -16.56
C GLU A 135 2.95 10.38 -15.77
N HIS A 136 3.68 9.76 -14.83
CA HIS A 136 4.59 10.43 -13.90
C HIS A 136 6.01 9.85 -13.93
N PHE A 137 6.46 9.46 -15.13
CA PHE A 137 7.66 8.66 -15.33
C PHE A 137 8.95 9.34 -14.83
N LEU A 138 9.95 8.52 -14.50
CA LEU A 138 11.25 8.96 -13.99
C LEU A 138 11.92 10.01 -14.90
N GLY A 139 12.12 11.21 -14.36
CA GLY A 139 12.69 12.38 -15.02
C GLY A 139 11.66 13.44 -15.40
N ALA A 140 10.37 13.11 -15.42
CA ALA A 140 9.31 14.09 -15.60
C ALA A 140 9.13 14.95 -14.33
N SER A 141 8.74 16.20 -14.50
CA SER A 141 8.50 17.15 -13.41
C SER A 141 7.28 18.03 -13.71
N GLY A 142 6.51 18.37 -12.68
CA GLY A 142 5.29 19.17 -12.85
C GLY A 142 4.15 18.39 -13.52
N THR A 143 4.19 17.05 -13.45
CA THR A 143 3.15 16.17 -13.98
C THR A 143 1.89 16.16 -13.10
N PHE A 144 1.99 16.64 -11.86
CA PHE A 144 0.86 16.89 -10.98
C PHE A 144 0.49 18.37 -10.94
N SER A 145 -0.82 18.64 -10.96
CA SER A 145 -1.36 19.97 -10.69
C SER A 145 -1.02 20.45 -9.26
N ALA A 146 -1.08 21.77 -9.03
CA ALA A 146 -0.86 22.32 -7.68
C ALA A 146 -1.80 21.75 -6.61
N ALA A 147 -3.03 21.37 -6.99
CA ALA A 147 -3.99 20.73 -6.08
C ALA A 147 -3.58 19.30 -5.73
N GLN A 148 -3.11 18.53 -6.72
CA GLN A 148 -2.56 17.19 -6.53
C GLN A 148 -1.30 17.20 -5.67
N VAL A 149 -0.39 18.16 -5.90
CA VAL A 149 0.79 18.36 -5.05
C VAL A 149 0.37 18.64 -3.60
N ARG A 150 -0.61 19.52 -3.36
CA ARG A 150 -1.13 19.75 -1.99
C ARG A 150 -1.69 18.48 -1.35
N ALA A 151 -2.39 17.63 -2.11
CA ALA A 151 -2.87 16.33 -1.62
C ALA A 151 -1.69 15.39 -1.28
N ILE A 152 -0.66 15.31 -2.12
CA ILE A 152 0.57 14.56 -1.85
C ILE A 152 1.22 15.06 -0.55
N ARG A 153 1.36 16.38 -0.36
CA ARG A 153 1.89 16.95 0.90
C ARG A 153 1.06 16.56 2.13
N SER A 154 -0.27 16.53 2.00
CA SER A 154 -1.16 16.05 3.08
C SER A 154 -0.98 14.57 3.39
N ILE A 155 -0.66 13.74 2.40
CA ILE A 155 -0.33 12.32 2.60
C ILE A 155 0.99 12.19 3.36
N LEU A 156 2.04 12.86 2.88
CA LEU A 156 3.37 12.84 3.50
C LEU A 156 3.36 13.39 4.93
N SER A 157 2.60 14.47 5.18
CA SER A 157 2.44 15.03 6.52
C SER A 157 1.83 14.03 7.49
N ALA A 158 0.87 13.20 7.05
CA ALA A 158 0.29 12.16 7.90
C ALA A 158 1.25 10.98 8.15
N CYS A 159 2.29 10.83 7.32
CA CYS A 159 3.35 9.85 7.45
C CYS A 159 4.51 10.31 8.36
N ASP A 160 4.41 11.46 9.03
CA ASP A 160 5.33 11.92 10.09
C ASP A 160 6.83 11.79 9.72
N GLY A 161 7.20 12.05 8.46
CA GLY A 161 8.58 11.97 7.97
C GLY A 161 9.14 10.56 7.77
N VAL A 162 8.31 9.51 7.84
CA VAL A 162 8.71 8.12 7.55
C VAL A 162 8.68 7.80 6.06
N VAL A 163 7.88 8.53 5.28
CA VAL A 163 7.76 8.39 3.83
C VAL A 163 8.26 9.65 3.14
N ARG A 164 8.99 9.51 2.04
CA ARG A 164 9.29 10.60 1.12
C ARG A 164 8.69 10.34 -0.26
N TRP A 165 8.62 11.41 -1.05
CA TRP A 165 8.13 11.41 -2.42
C TRP A 165 9.26 11.77 -3.38
N GLY A 166 9.40 11.02 -4.48
CA GLY A 166 10.46 11.22 -5.47
C GLY A 166 10.36 12.53 -6.27
N GLY A 167 9.19 13.19 -6.25
CA GLY A 167 9.04 14.56 -6.75
C GLY A 167 9.88 15.59 -5.98
N ASP A 168 10.36 15.26 -4.78
CA ASP A 168 11.24 16.13 -3.99
C ASP A 168 12.72 15.97 -4.31
N TYR A 169 13.12 14.98 -5.11
CA TYR A 169 14.52 14.74 -5.42
C TYR A 169 15.15 15.97 -6.10
N SER A 170 16.35 16.37 -5.65
CA SER A 170 17.03 17.57 -6.18
C SER A 170 17.55 17.38 -7.61
N ASN A 171 17.84 16.13 -7.98
CA ASN A 171 18.43 15.78 -9.27
C ASN A 171 17.32 15.37 -10.24
N ARG A 172 17.31 14.09 -10.64
CA ARG A 172 16.26 13.53 -11.47
C ARG A 172 15.00 13.31 -10.64
N LYS A 173 13.93 14.02 -11.00
CA LYS A 173 12.61 13.87 -10.40
C LYS A 173 12.04 12.49 -10.66
N ASP A 174 11.29 11.98 -9.69
CA ASP A 174 10.61 10.70 -9.79
C ASP A 174 9.20 10.84 -9.20
N GLU A 175 8.33 11.56 -9.90
CA GLU A 175 7.03 11.98 -9.37
C GLU A 175 6.06 10.80 -9.12
N MET A 176 6.25 9.65 -9.78
CA MET A 176 5.51 8.41 -9.47
C MET A 176 5.93 7.75 -8.14
N HIS A 177 7.08 8.08 -7.57
CA HIS A 177 7.76 7.24 -6.59
C HIS A 177 7.52 7.64 -5.13
N PHE A 178 7.22 6.67 -4.27
CA PHE A 178 7.08 6.84 -2.82
C PHE A 178 7.82 5.75 -2.07
N GLU A 179 8.55 6.10 -1.02
CA GLU A 179 9.36 5.14 -0.28
C GLU A 179 9.52 5.46 1.21
N LEU A 180 9.77 4.41 2.01
CA LEU A 180 10.18 4.58 3.40
C LEU A 180 11.62 5.11 3.45
N VAL A 181 11.86 6.12 4.29
CA VAL A 181 13.20 6.71 4.49
C VAL A 181 13.93 6.18 5.71
N ARG A 182 13.22 5.48 6.59
CA ARG A 182 13.75 4.95 7.85
C ARG A 182 14.03 3.45 7.73
N GLY A 183 15.07 3.00 8.40
CA GLY A 183 15.54 1.62 8.36
C GLY A 183 14.70 0.64 9.18
N PRO A 184 15.02 -0.66 9.07
CA PRO A 184 14.36 -1.70 9.86
C PRO A 184 14.61 -1.46 11.35
N GLY A 185 13.58 -1.67 12.17
CA GLY A 185 13.66 -1.48 13.62
C GLY A 185 13.53 -0.03 14.11
N ASP A 186 13.45 0.96 13.21
CA ASP A 186 13.23 2.35 13.60
C ASP A 186 11.87 2.51 14.32
N PRO A 187 11.84 3.08 15.53
CA PRO A 187 10.61 3.21 16.32
C PRO A 187 9.55 4.08 15.65
N ALA A 188 9.94 5.05 14.79
CA ALA A 188 9.01 5.89 14.05
C ALA A 188 8.22 5.08 13.00
N VAL A 189 8.86 4.09 12.36
CA VAL A 189 8.19 3.19 11.42
C VAL A 189 7.13 2.36 12.14
N ALA A 190 7.48 1.80 13.30
CA ALA A 190 6.56 1.01 14.11
C ALA A 190 5.41 1.87 14.67
N ALA A 191 5.72 3.07 15.16
CA ALA A 191 4.74 4.01 15.68
C ALA A 191 3.76 4.45 14.59
N LEU A 192 4.25 4.79 13.40
CA LEU A 192 3.41 5.16 12.27
C LEU A 192 2.54 3.99 11.82
N ALA A 193 3.09 2.79 11.69
CA ALA A 193 2.31 1.62 11.33
C ALA A 193 1.18 1.35 12.33
N ARG A 194 1.41 1.49 13.65
CA ARG A 194 0.34 1.40 14.66
C ARG A 194 -0.69 2.52 14.51
N LYS A 195 -0.24 3.76 14.29
CA LYS A 195 -1.10 4.94 14.08
C LYS A 195 -2.04 4.74 12.89
N LEU A 196 -1.52 4.23 11.78
CA LEU A 196 -2.26 4.04 10.52
C LEU A 196 -3.07 2.74 10.49
N GLY A 197 -2.59 1.69 11.17
CA GLY A 197 -3.19 0.36 11.22
C GLY A 197 -4.33 0.19 12.24
N GLY A 198 -4.70 1.22 13.00
CA GLY A 198 -5.84 1.16 13.92
C GLY A 198 -5.51 0.73 15.36
N GLY A 199 -4.24 0.61 15.73
CA GLY A 199 -3.80 0.52 17.14
C GLY A 199 -3.80 -0.86 17.81
N SER A 200 -4.16 -1.95 17.15
CA SER A 200 -4.02 -3.31 17.70
C SER A 200 -2.74 -4.01 17.22
N SER A 201 -2.07 -4.73 18.13
CA SER A 201 -0.79 -5.42 17.93
C SER A 201 -0.89 -6.75 17.16
N THR A 202 -2.01 -7.01 16.47
CA THR A 202 -2.24 -8.25 15.73
C THR A 202 -2.32 -7.94 14.23
N PRO A 203 -1.50 -8.58 13.37
CA PRO A 203 -1.64 -8.43 11.93
C PRO A 203 -3.07 -8.79 11.53
N PRO A 204 -3.81 -7.92 10.82
CA PRO A 204 -5.15 -8.24 10.40
C PRO A 204 -5.12 -9.49 9.51
N PRO A 205 -6.06 -10.43 9.66
CA PRO A 205 -6.21 -11.53 8.71
C PRO A 205 -6.40 -10.98 7.30
N ALA A 206 -5.98 -11.75 6.30
CA ALA A 206 -6.09 -11.38 4.88
C ALA A 206 -7.48 -10.78 4.60
N PRO A 207 -7.56 -9.64 3.90
CA PRO A 207 -8.79 -8.87 3.85
C PRO A 207 -9.90 -9.66 3.15
N SER A 208 -10.87 -10.14 3.92
CA SER A 208 -12.19 -10.41 3.37
C SER A 208 -12.78 -9.10 2.84
N GLY A 209 -13.55 -9.19 1.76
CA GLY A 209 -14.25 -8.04 1.20
C GLY A 209 -15.17 -7.38 2.24
N PRO A 210 -15.67 -6.16 1.98
CA PRO A 210 -16.65 -5.54 2.88
C PRO A 210 -17.87 -6.45 3.08
N THR A 211 -18.17 -6.78 4.34
CA THR A 211 -19.36 -7.55 4.71
C THR A 211 -20.58 -6.63 4.71
N TRP A 212 -21.33 -6.64 3.62
CA TRP A 212 -22.51 -5.79 3.46
C TRP A 212 -23.77 -6.41 4.06
N ARG A 213 -24.53 -5.60 4.81
CA ARG A 213 -25.88 -5.94 5.25
C ARG A 213 -26.83 -6.03 4.04
N VAL A 214 -27.57 -7.13 3.91
CA VAL A 214 -28.66 -7.21 2.92
C VAL A 214 -29.87 -6.40 3.41
N VAL A 215 -30.33 -5.46 2.58
CA VAL A 215 -31.50 -4.62 2.88
C VAL A 215 -32.57 -4.79 1.79
N ARG A 216 -33.83 -4.93 2.19
CA ARG A 216 -34.99 -5.12 1.30
C ARG A 216 -36.25 -4.53 1.95
N ARG A 217 -37.37 -4.52 1.20
CA ARG A 217 -38.67 -4.03 1.67
C ARG A 217 -39.02 -4.56 3.07
N GLY A 218 -39.57 -3.68 3.91
CA GLY A 218 -39.95 -3.96 5.30
C GLY A 218 -38.83 -3.74 6.32
N LYS A 219 -37.60 -3.41 5.90
CA LYS A 219 -36.54 -2.96 6.81
C LYS A 219 -36.66 -1.48 7.15
N GLN A 220 -36.19 -1.10 8.33
CA GLN A 220 -36.21 0.28 8.81
C GLN A 220 -35.02 0.59 9.73
N GLY A 221 -34.68 1.87 9.88
CA GLY A 221 -33.66 2.39 10.79
C GLY A 221 -32.56 3.18 10.08
N TYR A 222 -31.53 3.56 10.84
CA TYR A 222 -30.46 4.47 10.40
C TYR A 222 -29.73 4.01 9.12
N TYR A 223 -29.58 2.70 8.91
CA TYR A 223 -28.96 2.13 7.71
C TYR A 223 -29.87 2.27 6.47
N VAL A 224 -31.19 2.28 6.64
CA VAL A 224 -32.15 2.62 5.57
C VAL A 224 -32.10 4.12 5.28
N THR A 225 -31.99 4.97 6.30
CA THR A 225 -31.76 6.42 6.10
C THR A 225 -30.50 6.68 5.28
N ALA A 226 -29.41 5.97 5.56
CA ALA A 226 -28.16 6.06 4.79
C ALA A 226 -28.33 5.57 3.35
N LEU A 227 -29.01 4.43 3.14
CA LEU A 227 -29.37 3.93 1.80
C LEU A 227 -30.17 4.98 1.02
N GLN A 228 -31.22 5.55 1.61
CA GLN A 228 -32.08 6.53 0.96
C GLN A 228 -31.32 7.81 0.57
N ARG A 229 -30.42 8.26 1.45
CA ARG A 229 -29.52 9.39 1.16
C ARG A 229 -28.55 9.08 0.01
N LEU A 230 -27.99 7.88 -0.03
CA LEU A 230 -27.12 7.45 -1.13
C LEU A 230 -27.92 7.31 -2.44
N LEU A 231 -29.15 6.80 -2.42
CA LEU A 231 -30.03 6.80 -3.60
C LEU A 231 -30.29 8.24 -4.09
N ARG A 232 -30.60 9.18 -3.20
CA ARG A 232 -30.78 10.59 -3.54
C ARG A 232 -29.49 11.24 -4.08
N GLN A 233 -28.32 10.85 -3.55
CA GLN A 233 -27.01 11.25 -4.08
C GLN A 233 -26.83 10.84 -5.55
N HIS A 234 -27.44 9.74 -5.97
CA HIS A 234 -27.48 9.25 -7.35
C HIS A 234 -28.71 9.73 -8.13
N GLY A 235 -29.34 10.84 -7.70
CA GLY A 235 -30.44 11.48 -8.41
C GLY A 235 -31.79 10.78 -8.28
N ARG A 236 -31.96 9.84 -7.35
CA ARG A 236 -33.24 9.15 -7.15
C ARG A 236 -34.23 10.02 -6.35
N PRO A 237 -35.45 10.27 -6.85
CA PRO A 237 -36.47 10.98 -6.09
C PRO A 237 -37.17 10.01 -5.12
N LEU A 238 -36.86 10.14 -3.83
CA LEU A 238 -37.57 9.45 -2.74
C LEU A 238 -37.55 10.27 -1.46
N THR A 239 -38.48 9.98 -0.56
CA THR A 239 -38.49 10.47 0.83
C THR A 239 -37.38 9.80 1.65
N ILE A 240 -36.73 10.55 2.55
CA ILE A 240 -35.79 9.99 3.52
C ILE A 240 -36.52 9.92 4.87
N ASP A 241 -37.10 8.77 5.15
CA ASP A 241 -37.89 8.49 6.36
C ASP A 241 -37.30 7.34 7.18
N GLY A 242 -36.23 6.70 6.70
CA GLY A 242 -35.63 5.53 7.33
C GLY A 242 -36.46 4.26 7.19
N VAL A 243 -37.47 4.22 6.31
CA VAL A 243 -38.35 3.07 6.06
C VAL A 243 -38.19 2.56 4.63
N PHE A 244 -37.90 1.28 4.49
CA PHE A 244 -37.81 0.62 3.19
C PHE A 244 -39.20 0.16 2.75
N GLY A 245 -40.05 1.11 2.38
CA GLY A 245 -41.35 0.87 1.77
C GLY A 245 -41.27 0.63 0.26
N SER A 246 -42.43 0.60 -0.39
CA SER A 246 -42.57 0.43 -1.85
C SER A 246 -41.87 1.54 -2.65
N GLY A 247 -41.93 2.79 -2.17
CA GLY A 247 -41.24 3.92 -2.81
C GLY A 247 -39.71 3.76 -2.82
N THR A 248 -39.11 3.32 -1.70
CA THR A 248 -37.67 3.03 -1.61
C THR A 248 -37.28 1.87 -2.52
N GLU A 249 -38.07 0.80 -2.55
CA GLU A 249 -37.82 -0.35 -3.41
C GLU A 249 -37.84 0.01 -4.89
N ALA A 250 -38.84 0.78 -5.35
CA ALA A 250 -38.92 1.25 -6.72
C ALA A 250 -37.66 2.01 -7.14
N GLN A 251 -37.11 2.85 -6.24
CA GLN A 251 -35.87 3.57 -6.51
C GLN A 251 -34.62 2.69 -6.46
N VAL A 252 -34.59 1.63 -5.65
CA VAL A 252 -33.52 0.62 -5.69
C VAL A 252 -33.53 -0.12 -7.03
N VAL A 253 -34.69 -0.59 -7.49
CA VAL A 253 -34.86 -1.24 -8.79
C VAL A 253 -34.42 -0.31 -9.92
N ALA A 254 -34.84 0.96 -9.90
CA ALA A 254 -34.44 1.95 -10.89
C ALA A 254 -32.92 2.20 -10.88
N PHE A 255 -32.32 2.27 -9.69
CA PHE A 255 -30.87 2.38 -9.55
C PHE A 255 -30.14 1.15 -10.11
N GLN A 256 -30.57 -0.05 -9.76
CA GLN A 256 -29.99 -1.30 -10.26
C GLN A 256 -30.04 -1.36 -11.79
N LYS A 257 -31.20 -1.07 -12.40
CA LYS A 257 -31.34 -0.99 -13.87
C LYS A 257 -30.35 -0.01 -14.48
N SER A 258 -30.23 1.19 -13.91
CA SER A 258 -29.30 2.23 -14.42
C SER A 258 -27.81 1.85 -14.32
N ARG A 259 -27.49 0.82 -13.52
CA ARG A 259 -26.12 0.33 -13.31
C ARG A 259 -25.88 -1.04 -13.95
N GLY A 260 -26.83 -1.57 -14.73
CA GLY A 260 -26.72 -2.90 -15.35
C GLY A 260 -26.69 -4.05 -14.32
N LEU A 261 -27.29 -3.86 -13.15
CA LEU A 261 -27.40 -4.90 -12.11
C LEU A 261 -28.74 -5.64 -12.23
N ALA A 262 -28.83 -6.81 -11.60
CA ALA A 262 -30.12 -7.48 -11.40
C ALA A 262 -31.08 -6.53 -10.65
N ALA A 263 -32.24 -6.28 -11.24
CA ALA A 263 -33.22 -5.30 -10.78
C ALA A 263 -34.24 -5.94 -9.82
N ASP A 264 -33.74 -6.61 -8.79
CA ASP A 264 -34.51 -7.41 -7.84
C ASP A 264 -35.04 -6.63 -6.62
N GLY A 265 -34.71 -5.34 -6.51
CA GLY A 265 -35.12 -4.50 -5.38
C GLY A 265 -34.36 -4.80 -4.08
N VAL A 266 -33.38 -5.71 -4.11
CA VAL A 266 -32.59 -6.13 -2.96
C VAL A 266 -31.22 -5.42 -2.97
N VAL A 267 -30.92 -4.74 -1.86
CA VAL A 267 -29.63 -4.08 -1.67
C VAL A 267 -28.64 -5.07 -1.07
N GLY A 268 -28.07 -5.90 -1.94
CA GLY A 268 -26.97 -6.83 -1.61
C GLY A 268 -25.59 -6.26 -1.90
N VAL A 269 -24.55 -7.11 -1.85
CA VAL A 269 -23.13 -6.73 -2.04
C VAL A 269 -22.91 -5.92 -3.32
N LYS A 270 -23.47 -6.37 -4.45
CA LYS A 270 -23.32 -5.69 -5.75
C LYS A 270 -23.97 -4.30 -5.73
N THR A 271 -25.19 -4.20 -5.21
CA THR A 271 -25.92 -2.94 -5.10
C THR A 271 -25.19 -1.96 -4.19
N TRP A 272 -24.75 -2.38 -3.00
CA TRP A 272 -23.98 -1.52 -2.09
C TRP A 272 -22.66 -1.04 -2.69
N THR A 273 -21.95 -1.94 -3.37
CA THR A 273 -20.67 -1.60 -4.03
C THR A 273 -20.86 -0.53 -5.09
N ALA A 274 -21.95 -0.59 -5.86
CA ALA A 274 -22.29 0.43 -6.86
C ALA A 274 -22.85 1.73 -6.25
N LEU A 275 -23.53 1.64 -5.11
CA LEU A 275 -24.24 2.74 -4.47
C LEU A 275 -23.33 3.62 -3.60
N GLN A 276 -22.35 3.01 -2.91
CA GLN A 276 -21.45 3.75 -2.02
C GLN A 276 -20.65 4.80 -2.79
N VAL A 277 -20.44 5.94 -2.16
CA VAL A 277 -19.57 7.01 -2.67
C VAL A 277 -18.48 7.22 -1.66
N THR A 278 -17.22 7.13 -2.09
CA THR A 278 -16.09 7.41 -1.21
C THR A 278 -16.12 8.88 -0.80
N ARG A 279 -16.13 9.14 0.51
CA ARG A 279 -16.13 10.50 1.08
C ARG A 279 -14.92 10.72 1.97
N ARG A 280 -14.48 11.97 2.02
CA ARG A 280 -13.29 12.45 2.74
C ARG A 280 -13.44 13.95 3.02
N ASP A 281 -12.43 14.52 3.66
CA ASP A 281 -12.33 15.94 4.01
C ASP A 281 -12.74 16.87 2.85
N GLY A 282 -13.56 17.87 3.15
CA GLY A 282 -14.14 18.80 2.17
C GLY A 282 -15.29 18.24 1.33
N GLY A 283 -15.62 16.95 1.45
CA GLY A 283 -16.79 16.35 0.81
C GLY A 283 -18.10 16.94 1.32
N LYS A 284 -19.16 16.91 0.49
CA LYS A 284 -20.48 17.41 0.89
C LYS A 284 -21.65 16.60 0.33
N GLY A 285 -22.85 16.85 0.86
CA GLY A 285 -24.12 16.37 0.32
C GLY A 285 -24.71 15.16 1.03
N GLN A 286 -25.64 14.48 0.36
CA GLN A 286 -26.47 13.43 0.98
C GLN A 286 -25.66 12.26 1.52
N ALA A 287 -24.62 11.84 0.81
CA ALA A 287 -23.72 10.80 1.31
C ALA A 287 -23.03 11.20 2.63
N VAL A 288 -22.67 12.48 2.79
CA VAL A 288 -22.05 12.97 4.04
C VAL A 288 -23.07 13.02 5.18
N PHE A 289 -24.31 13.45 4.92
CA PHE A 289 -25.37 13.30 5.92
C PHE A 289 -25.57 11.84 6.34
N GLY A 290 -25.54 10.90 5.38
CA GLY A 290 -25.70 9.48 5.65
C GLY A 290 -24.62 8.92 6.58
N LEU A 291 -23.34 9.17 6.27
CA LEU A 291 -22.24 8.70 7.12
C LEU A 291 -22.22 9.42 8.49
N GLN A 292 -22.56 10.71 8.55
CA GLN A 292 -22.61 11.47 9.82
C GLN A 292 -23.72 10.92 10.73
N HIS A 293 -24.88 10.61 10.16
CA HIS A 293 -26.00 10.00 10.88
C HIS A 293 -25.62 8.61 11.41
N CYS A 294 -25.06 7.74 10.57
CA CYS A 294 -24.57 6.42 10.98
C CYS A 294 -23.50 6.52 12.09
N ALA A 295 -22.52 7.41 11.93
CA ALA A 295 -21.45 7.60 12.92
C ALA A 295 -22.04 8.06 14.27
N SER A 296 -22.96 9.03 14.24
CA SER A 296 -23.63 9.55 15.44
C SER A 296 -24.41 8.46 16.18
N VAL A 297 -25.20 7.65 15.47
CA VAL A 297 -25.96 6.52 16.06
C VAL A 297 -25.03 5.49 16.70
N LYS A 298 -23.82 5.30 16.16
CA LYS A 298 -22.80 4.40 16.71
C LYS A 298 -21.95 5.03 17.83
N GLY A 299 -22.31 6.23 18.30
CA GLY A 299 -21.63 6.91 19.42
C GLY A 299 -20.48 7.84 19.00
N PHE A 300 -20.19 7.98 17.70
CA PHE A 300 -19.14 8.85 17.18
C PHE A 300 -19.74 10.21 16.81
N ARG A 301 -19.75 11.12 17.77
CA ARG A 301 -20.36 12.46 17.63
C ARG A 301 -19.69 13.25 16.50
N THR A 302 -20.51 13.73 15.57
CA THR A 302 -20.15 14.66 14.49
C THR A 302 -21.33 15.59 14.23
N ALA A 303 -21.08 16.72 13.56
CA ALA A 303 -22.16 17.49 12.95
C ALA A 303 -22.95 16.61 11.97
N GLN A 304 -24.25 16.85 11.83
CA GLN A 304 -25.13 16.27 10.81
C GLN A 304 -25.59 17.38 9.87
N ASP A 305 -24.64 17.96 9.16
CA ASP A 305 -24.79 19.15 8.30
C ASP A 305 -24.51 18.83 6.82
N GLY A 306 -24.13 17.58 6.52
CA GLY A 306 -23.74 17.18 5.18
C GLY A 306 -22.41 17.77 4.72
N LEU A 307 -21.59 18.30 5.63
CA LEU A 307 -20.25 18.82 5.37
C LEU A 307 -19.21 17.93 6.04
N PHE A 308 -18.29 17.38 5.24
CA PHE A 308 -17.22 16.53 5.75
C PHE A 308 -16.08 17.41 6.22
N GLY A 309 -16.30 18.08 7.35
CA GLY A 309 -15.29 18.93 7.99
C GLY A 309 -14.41 18.16 8.99
N PRO A 310 -13.52 18.88 9.71
CA PRO A 310 -12.60 18.28 10.68
C PRO A 310 -13.28 17.44 11.76
N LYS A 311 -14.44 17.87 12.28
CA LYS A 311 -15.21 17.10 13.27
C LYS A 311 -15.69 15.75 12.71
N THR A 312 -16.17 15.72 11.47
CA THR A 312 -16.57 14.47 10.80
C THR A 312 -15.37 13.58 10.55
N LYS A 313 -14.24 14.14 10.10
CA LYS A 313 -12.99 13.38 9.91
C LYS A 313 -12.54 12.73 11.22
N THR A 314 -12.50 13.48 12.32
CA THR A 314 -12.15 12.95 13.65
C THR A 314 -13.10 11.84 14.08
N ALA A 315 -14.41 12.02 13.92
CA ALA A 315 -15.41 11.01 14.26
C ALA A 315 -15.22 9.72 13.43
N ILE A 316 -14.96 9.85 12.13
CA ILE A 316 -14.73 8.71 11.23
C ILE A 316 -13.42 8.00 11.56
N VAL A 317 -12.33 8.73 11.84
CA VAL A 317 -11.05 8.13 12.27
C VAL A 317 -11.26 7.33 13.55
N SER A 318 -11.96 7.89 14.54
CA SER A 318 -12.28 7.19 15.79
C SER A 318 -13.15 5.95 15.55
N PHE A 319 -14.16 6.06 14.68
CA PHE A 319 -14.99 4.93 14.27
C PHE A 319 -14.18 3.83 13.59
N GLN A 320 -13.31 4.18 12.64
CA GLN A 320 -12.46 3.23 11.94
C GLN A 320 -11.54 2.48 12.93
N ARG A 321 -10.91 3.21 13.87
CA ARG A 321 -10.11 2.59 14.95
C ARG A 321 -10.92 1.61 15.77
N SER A 322 -12.13 2.00 16.20
CA SER A 322 -12.99 1.13 17.03
C SER A 322 -13.46 -0.14 16.31
N ARG A 323 -13.29 -0.21 14.98
CA ARG A 323 -13.70 -1.34 14.14
C ARG A 323 -12.53 -2.10 13.55
N GLY A 324 -11.29 -1.82 13.97
CA GLY A 324 -10.09 -2.44 13.41
C GLY A 324 -9.89 -2.13 11.92
N LEU A 325 -10.46 -1.02 11.44
CA LEU A 325 -10.27 -0.55 10.08
C LEU A 325 -9.05 0.37 10.01
N VAL A 326 -8.52 0.55 8.80
CA VAL A 326 -7.54 1.61 8.52
C VAL A 326 -8.15 2.95 8.93
N ALA A 327 -7.49 3.64 9.85
CA ALA A 327 -7.99 4.88 10.47
C ALA A 327 -7.55 6.13 9.69
N ASP A 328 -7.86 6.15 8.39
CA ASP A 328 -7.43 7.18 7.45
C ASP A 328 -8.40 8.36 7.30
N GLY A 329 -9.57 8.31 7.94
CA GLY A 329 -10.61 9.32 7.82
C GLY A 329 -11.34 9.31 6.48
N VAL A 330 -11.10 8.30 5.64
CA VAL A 330 -11.74 8.10 4.34
C VAL A 330 -12.86 7.09 4.46
N VAL A 331 -14.09 7.52 4.16
CA VAL A 331 -15.26 6.66 4.16
C VAL A 331 -15.37 5.94 2.82
N GLY A 332 -14.57 4.89 2.63
CA GLY A 332 -14.63 3.96 1.49
C GLY A 332 -15.52 2.73 1.74
N PRO A 333 -15.53 1.72 0.85
CA PRO A 333 -16.43 0.57 0.92
C PRO A 333 -16.43 -0.16 2.27
N ARG A 334 -15.26 -0.40 2.89
CA ARG A 334 -15.16 -1.06 4.20
C ARG A 334 -15.76 -0.22 5.33
N THR A 335 -15.47 1.08 5.32
CA THR A 335 -16.03 2.01 6.32
C THR A 335 -17.53 2.16 6.15
N TRP A 336 -18.03 2.27 4.91
CA TRP A 336 -19.45 2.26 4.63
C TRP A 336 -20.13 0.98 5.11
N ALA A 337 -19.58 -0.19 4.79
CA ALA A 337 -20.12 -1.47 5.24
C ALA A 337 -20.22 -1.53 6.77
N ALA A 338 -19.17 -1.11 7.48
CA ALA A 338 -19.18 -1.05 8.94
C ALA A 338 -20.17 0.02 9.49
N LEU A 339 -20.36 1.14 8.80
CA LEU A 339 -21.29 2.20 9.19
C LEU A 339 -22.75 1.77 9.06
N VAL A 340 -23.08 0.93 8.09
CA VAL A 340 -24.46 0.42 7.86
C VAL A 340 -24.70 -0.96 8.46
N ALA A 341 -23.66 -1.59 9.01
CA ALA A 341 -23.73 -2.87 9.71
C ALA A 341 -24.57 -2.78 10.99
#